data_AF-A0A803TFW1-F1
#
_entry.id   AF-A0A803TFW1-F1
#
_cell.length_a   1.000
_cell.length_b   1.000
_cell.length_c   1.000
_cell.angle_alpha   90.00
_cell.angle_beta   90.00
_cell.angle_gamma   90.00
#
_symmetry.space_group_name_H-M   'P 1'
#
loop_
_entity.id
_entity.type
_entity.pdbx_description
1 polymer ?
#
loop_
_entity_poly.entity_id
_entity_poly.type
_entity_poly.pdbx_seq_one_letter_code
_entity_poly.pdbx_strand_id
1 'polypeptide(L)'
;TMPAYLNHQQKVLWRYKRDLFRDQYRFFACLLRAHFDEKRYGESNQAVDAGEEEFWDRQHPQPYIFPDSTGSTSYERYDCYKVPEWALDLLPPSEKAMYPDYFKVIQQIQEESPVDGPWTEALSPAHKKGTCLLYGGIM
;
A
#
# COMPACT_ATOMS: atom_id res chain seq x y z
N THR A 1 -8.73 11.10 -10.06
CA THR A 1 -9.61 9.98 -10.40
C THR A 1 -8.76 8.75 -10.56
N MET A 2 -9.04 7.69 -9.79
CA MET A 2 -8.31 6.42 -9.98
C MET A 2 -8.65 5.87 -11.37
N PRO A 3 -7.64 5.46 -12.17
CA PRO A 3 -7.88 4.93 -13.51
C PRO A 3 -8.46 3.51 -13.44
N ALA A 4 -9.40 3.19 -14.31
CA ALA A 4 -10.04 1.88 -14.37
C ALA A 4 -9.12 0.75 -14.88
N TYR A 5 -7.96 1.09 -15.47
CA TYR A 5 -7.00 0.15 -16.04
C TYR A 5 -5.56 0.68 -15.93
N LEU A 6 -4.57 -0.22 -15.89
CA LEU A 6 -3.15 0.16 -15.93
C LEU A 6 -2.79 0.69 -17.32
N ASN A 7 -2.15 1.85 -17.37
CA ASN A 7 -1.53 2.38 -18.58
C ASN A 7 -0.32 1.51 -18.97
N HIS A 8 0.00 1.47 -20.26
CA HIS A 8 1.13 0.74 -20.84
C HIS A 8 2.46 1.03 -20.12
N GLN A 9 2.75 2.31 -19.86
CA GLN A 9 3.94 2.71 -19.10
C GLN A 9 3.97 2.11 -17.69
N GLN A 10 2.83 2.02 -17.00
CA GLN A 10 2.76 1.45 -15.66
C GLN A 10 3.00 -0.08 -15.69
N LYS A 11 2.51 -0.78 -16.73
CA LYS A 11 2.78 -2.21 -16.94
C LYS A 11 4.28 -2.49 -17.13
N VAL A 12 4.95 -1.68 -17.95
CA VAL A 12 6.42 -1.78 -18.17
C VAL A 12 7.20 -1.57 -16.87
N LEU A 13 6.83 -0.55 -16.09
CA LEU A 13 7.49 -0.25 -14.80
C LEU A 13 7.29 -1.36 -13.76
N TRP A 14 6.09 -1.96 -13.72
CA TRP A 14 5.80 -3.10 -12.85
C TRP A 14 6.67 -4.31 -13.19
N ARG A 15 6.82 -4.64 -14.49
CA ARG A 15 7.69 -5.72 -14.95
C ARG A 15 9.16 -5.48 -14.54
N TYR A 16 9.68 -4.28 -14.80
CA TYR A 16 11.05 -3.91 -14.44
C TYR A 16 11.35 -4.08 -12.94
N LYS A 17 10.40 -3.71 -12.06
CA LYS A 17 10.56 -3.84 -10.60
C LYS A 17 10.57 -5.31 -10.12
N ARG A 18 9.92 -6.22 -10.85
CA ARG A 18 9.83 -7.63 -10.46
C ARG A 18 11.13 -8.40 -10.66
N ASP A 19 11.96 -7.97 -11.61
CA ASP A 19 13.11 -8.76 -12.05
C ASP A 19 14.37 -8.54 -11.17
N LEU A 20 14.34 -7.83 -10.00
CA LEU A 20 15.53 -7.45 -9.19
C LEU A 20 16.08 -8.46 -8.12
N PHE A 21 17.40 -8.80 -8.11
CA PHE A 21 18.10 -9.87 -7.29
C PHE A 21 19.61 -9.73 -6.83
N ARG A 22 20.09 -8.58 -6.36
CA ARG A 22 21.38 -8.32 -5.63
C ARG A 22 22.81 -8.38 -6.26
N ASP A 23 23.47 -9.49 -6.64
CA ASP A 23 24.90 -9.46 -7.13
C ASP A 23 25.11 -9.95 -8.57
N GLN A 24 24.91 -11.25 -8.87
CA GLN A 24 24.77 -11.72 -10.26
C GLN A 24 23.61 -11.04 -10.96
N TYR A 25 22.60 -10.71 -10.17
CA TYR A 25 21.52 -9.92 -10.64
C TYR A 25 21.91 -8.57 -11.19
N ARG A 26 22.79 -7.79 -10.55
CA ARG A 26 23.11 -6.45 -11.05
C ARG A 26 23.61 -6.53 -12.50
N PHE A 27 24.37 -7.58 -12.81
CA PHE A 27 24.77 -7.89 -14.17
C PHE A 27 23.57 -8.22 -15.08
N PHE A 28 22.73 -9.19 -14.73
CA PHE A 28 21.55 -9.57 -15.54
C PHE A 28 20.49 -8.46 -15.62
N ALA A 29 20.41 -7.58 -14.63
CA ALA A 29 19.56 -6.39 -14.58
C ALA A 29 19.95 -5.39 -15.65
N CYS A 30 21.25 -5.13 -15.77
CA CYS A 30 21.79 -4.21 -16.76
C CYS A 30 21.57 -4.77 -18.17
N LEU A 31 21.78 -6.08 -18.36
CA LEU A 31 21.46 -6.75 -19.63
C LEU A 31 19.97 -6.69 -19.96
N LEU A 32 19.11 -6.95 -18.97
CA LEU A 32 17.66 -6.86 -19.12
C LEU A 32 17.25 -5.44 -19.49
N ARG A 33 17.78 -4.42 -18.78
CA ARG A 33 17.50 -3.01 -19.05
C ARG A 33 17.92 -2.62 -20.47
N ALA A 34 19.11 -3.03 -20.91
CA ALA A 34 19.58 -2.81 -22.27
C ALA A 34 18.64 -3.48 -23.30
N HIS A 35 18.20 -4.71 -23.05
CA HIS A 35 17.22 -5.40 -23.89
C HIS A 35 15.87 -4.67 -23.96
N PHE A 36 15.40 -4.09 -22.85
CA PHE A 36 14.20 -3.25 -22.84
C PHE A 36 14.36 -1.96 -23.65
N ASP A 37 15.55 -1.36 -23.62
CA ASP A 37 15.85 -0.14 -24.37
C ASP A 37 15.99 -0.43 -25.89
N GLU A 38 16.50 -1.61 -26.28
CA GLU A 38 16.61 -2.06 -27.67
C GLU A 38 15.27 -2.48 -28.30
N LYS A 39 14.49 -3.36 -27.63
CA LYS A 39 13.24 -3.91 -28.19
C LYS A 39 12.07 -2.92 -28.20
N ARG A 40 12.26 -1.71 -27.65
CA ARG A 40 11.33 -0.58 -27.68
C ARG A 40 9.87 -0.99 -27.45
N TYR A 41 9.64 -1.77 -26.39
CA TYR A 41 8.34 -2.33 -25.98
C TYR A 41 7.21 -1.28 -25.80
N GLY A 42 7.53 0.01 -25.79
CA GLY A 42 6.57 1.12 -25.76
C GLY A 42 5.72 1.26 -27.03
N GLU A 43 6.11 0.63 -28.14
CA GLU A 43 5.53 0.93 -29.47
C GLU A 43 4.55 -0.12 -30.00
N SER A 44 4.59 -1.35 -29.50
CA SER A 44 3.78 -2.45 -30.03
C SER A 44 3.32 -3.41 -28.94
N ASN A 45 2.01 -3.70 -28.90
CA ASN A 45 1.43 -4.68 -27.98
C ASN A 45 1.96 -6.09 -28.22
N GLN A 46 2.24 -6.46 -29.48
CA GLN A 46 2.78 -7.79 -29.81
C GLN A 46 4.14 -8.05 -29.16
N ALA A 47 4.97 -7.00 -29.05
CA ALA A 47 6.26 -7.11 -28.36
C ALA A 47 6.07 -7.34 -26.85
N VAL A 48 5.04 -6.73 -26.25
CA VAL A 48 4.70 -6.92 -24.84
C VAL A 48 4.24 -8.35 -24.59
N ASP A 49 3.30 -8.84 -25.41
CA ASP A 49 2.73 -10.19 -25.30
C ASP A 49 3.84 -11.25 -25.39
N ALA A 50 4.74 -11.14 -26.38
CA ALA A 50 5.89 -12.03 -26.52
C ALA A 50 6.87 -11.94 -25.32
N GLY A 51 6.99 -10.77 -24.71
CA GLY A 51 7.80 -10.57 -23.50
C GLY A 51 7.15 -11.15 -22.23
N GLU A 52 5.82 -11.19 -22.17
CA GLU A 52 5.07 -11.84 -21.08
C GLU A 52 5.16 -13.36 -21.17
N GLU A 53 5.08 -13.93 -22.38
CA GLU A 53 5.31 -15.36 -22.61
C GLU A 53 6.73 -15.78 -22.19
N GLU A 54 7.75 -15.02 -22.61
CA GLU A 54 9.14 -15.25 -22.20
C GLU A 54 9.33 -15.19 -20.67
N PHE A 55 8.61 -14.27 -20.01
CA PHE A 55 8.63 -14.17 -18.55
C PHE A 55 7.94 -15.38 -17.90
N TRP A 56 6.78 -15.79 -18.41
CA TRP A 56 5.98 -16.88 -17.86
C TRP A 56 6.76 -18.20 -17.86
N ASP A 57 7.49 -18.47 -18.94
CA ASP A 57 8.30 -19.69 -19.08
C ASP A 57 9.51 -19.72 -18.13
N ARG A 58 10.03 -18.55 -17.74
CA ARG A 58 11.26 -18.41 -16.96
C ARG A 58 11.06 -17.88 -15.54
N GLN A 59 9.81 -17.70 -15.11
CA GLN A 59 9.54 -17.20 -13.76
C GLN A 59 9.95 -18.23 -12.71
N HIS A 60 10.56 -17.75 -11.62
CA HIS A 60 10.96 -18.65 -10.53
C HIS A 60 9.70 -19.23 -9.85
N PRO A 61 9.62 -20.55 -9.60
CA PRO A 61 8.44 -21.17 -8.98
C PRO A 61 8.05 -20.58 -7.63
N GLN A 62 9.03 -20.10 -6.88
CA GLN A 62 8.84 -19.44 -5.59
C GLN A 62 9.49 -18.05 -5.62
N PRO A 63 8.79 -17.00 -6.09
CA PRO A 63 9.34 -15.65 -6.10
C PRO A 63 9.57 -15.16 -4.67
N TYR A 64 10.50 -14.23 -4.50
CA TYR A 64 10.68 -13.56 -3.22
C TYR A 64 9.54 -12.56 -3.01
N ILE A 65 8.71 -12.81 -1.99
CA ILE A 65 7.60 -11.95 -1.60
C ILE A 65 7.94 -11.33 -0.24
N PHE A 66 7.85 -10.01 -0.12
CA PHE A 66 8.11 -9.32 1.15
C PHE A 66 7.21 -9.84 2.27
N PRO A 67 7.70 -9.98 3.52
CA PRO A 67 6.95 -10.59 4.62
C PRO A 67 5.53 -10.05 4.82
N ASP A 68 5.35 -8.74 4.72
CA ASP A 68 4.06 -8.08 4.98
C ASP A 68 3.21 -7.89 3.72
N SER A 69 3.72 -8.30 2.55
CA SER A 69 2.96 -8.27 1.30
C SER A 69 2.00 -9.45 1.21
N THR A 70 0.88 -9.25 0.52
CA THR A 70 -0.10 -10.28 0.17
C THR A 70 0.58 -11.55 -0.34
N GLY A 71 0.23 -12.71 0.22
CA GLY A 71 0.78 -14.01 -0.18
C GLY A 71 2.14 -14.37 0.44
N SER A 72 2.62 -13.58 1.40
CA SER A 72 3.85 -13.86 2.14
C SER A 72 3.61 -14.44 3.55
N THR A 73 4.70 -14.73 4.25
CA THR A 73 4.73 -15.46 5.51
C THR A 73 4.18 -14.69 6.72
N SER A 74 4.19 -13.35 6.71
CA SER A 74 3.64 -12.52 7.79
C SER A 74 2.46 -11.65 7.38
N TYR A 75 1.94 -11.85 6.16
CA TYR A 75 0.74 -11.18 5.71
C TYR A 75 -0.42 -11.41 6.70
N GLU A 76 -1.01 -10.31 7.17
CA GLU A 76 -2.14 -10.30 8.14
C GLU A 76 -1.85 -11.00 9.49
N ARG A 77 -0.59 -11.35 9.79
CA ARG A 77 -0.21 -12.03 11.04
C ARG A 77 -0.65 -11.27 12.29
N TYR A 78 -0.59 -9.95 12.23
CA TYR A 78 -0.88 -9.07 13.36
C TYR A 78 -2.29 -8.46 13.30
N ASP A 79 -3.10 -8.82 12.31
CA ASP A 79 -4.43 -8.21 12.14
C ASP A 79 -5.39 -8.62 13.25
N CYS A 80 -5.18 -9.78 13.87
CA CYS A 80 -5.93 -10.20 15.06
C CYS A 80 -5.73 -9.29 16.28
N TYR A 81 -4.65 -8.51 16.34
CA TYR A 81 -4.39 -7.55 17.42
C TYR A 81 -4.88 -6.14 17.10
N LYS A 82 -5.31 -5.89 15.86
CA LYS A 82 -5.86 -4.61 15.43
C LYS A 82 -7.34 -4.53 15.83
N VAL A 83 -7.59 -4.39 17.12
CA VAL A 83 -8.94 -4.19 17.66
C VAL A 83 -9.42 -2.79 17.26
N PRO A 84 -10.62 -2.65 16.67
CA PRO A 84 -11.11 -1.35 16.26
C PRO A 84 -11.40 -0.46 17.47
N GLU A 85 -11.19 0.85 17.32
CA GLU A 85 -11.25 1.81 18.43
C GLU A 85 -12.60 1.86 19.13
N TRP A 86 -13.71 1.64 18.40
CA TRP A 86 -15.07 1.62 18.98
C TRP A 86 -15.25 0.53 20.05
N ALA A 87 -14.40 -0.51 20.08
CA ALA A 87 -14.46 -1.52 21.13
C ALA A 87 -14.11 -0.93 22.51
N LEU A 88 -13.37 0.19 22.57
CA LEU A 88 -13.04 0.90 23.81
C LEU A 88 -14.28 1.49 24.49
N ASP A 89 -15.34 1.78 23.73
CA ASP A 89 -16.59 2.31 24.29
C ASP A 89 -17.31 1.27 25.15
N LEU A 90 -17.13 -0.03 24.85
CA LEU A 90 -17.73 -1.15 25.55
C LEU A 90 -17.06 -1.48 26.89
N LEU A 91 -15.90 -0.88 27.21
CA LEU A 91 -15.20 -1.17 28.46
C LEU A 91 -16.02 -0.71 29.69
N PRO A 92 -16.02 -1.50 30.78
CA PRO A 92 -16.69 -1.11 32.01
C PRO A 92 -16.02 0.12 32.65
N PRO A 93 -16.76 0.97 33.40
CA PRO A 93 -16.20 2.19 33.99
C PRO A 93 -15.01 1.95 34.91
N SER A 94 -14.96 0.80 35.59
CA SER A 94 -13.82 0.41 36.45
C SER A 94 -12.51 0.28 35.68
N GLU A 95 -12.56 -0.26 34.46
CA GLU A 95 -11.38 -0.42 33.61
C GLU A 95 -11.00 0.90 32.94
N LYS A 96 -11.99 1.71 32.55
CA LYS A 96 -11.75 3.06 32.03
C LYS A 96 -11.09 3.97 33.07
N ALA A 97 -11.49 3.84 34.34
CA ALA A 97 -10.91 4.59 35.44
C ALA A 97 -9.42 4.28 35.69
N MET A 98 -8.91 3.14 35.19
CA MET A 98 -7.49 2.81 35.25
C MET A 98 -6.64 3.72 34.33
N TYR A 99 -7.23 4.26 33.26
CA TYR A 99 -6.54 5.06 32.25
C TYR A 99 -7.22 6.42 32.03
N PRO A 100 -7.33 7.28 33.06
CA PRO A 100 -8.15 8.49 33.02
C PRO A 100 -7.67 9.51 31.99
N ASP A 101 -6.35 9.65 31.79
CA ASP A 101 -5.81 10.63 30.84
C ASP A 101 -5.97 10.19 29.38
N TYR A 102 -5.92 8.88 29.12
CA TYR A 102 -6.14 8.33 27.78
C TYR A 102 -7.60 8.54 27.33
N PHE A 103 -8.57 8.26 28.21
CA PHE A 103 -10.00 8.46 27.88
C PHE A 103 -10.41 9.93 27.77
N LYS A 104 -9.69 10.88 28.40
CA LYS A 104 -9.88 12.33 28.16
C LYS A 104 -9.49 12.71 26.72
N VAL A 105 -8.37 12.17 26.22
CA VAL A 105 -7.88 12.44 24.85
C VAL A 105 -8.84 11.84 23.81
N ILE A 106 -9.35 10.63 24.06
CA ILE A 106 -10.37 10.01 23.18
C ILE A 106 -11.62 10.88 23.08
N GLN A 107 -12.12 11.41 24.20
CA GLN A 107 -13.31 12.28 24.18
C GLN A 107 -13.10 13.54 23.34
N GLN A 108 -11.91 14.16 23.42
CA GLN A 108 -11.56 15.32 22.58
C GLN A 108 -11.57 14.94 21.09
N ILE A 109 -10.94 13.82 20.72
CA ILE A 109 -10.90 13.36 19.32
C ILE A 109 -12.31 13.05 18.80
N GLN A 110 -13.16 12.46 19.63
CA GLN A 110 -14.51 12.07 19.24
C GLN A 110 -15.44 13.29 19.06
N GLU A 111 -15.24 14.35 19.84
CA GLU A 111 -15.93 15.64 19.68
C GLU A 111 -15.51 16.38 18.40
N GLU A 112 -14.24 16.24 18.00
CA GLU A 112 -13.70 16.83 16.77
C GLU A 112 -14.04 16.03 15.50
N SER A 113 -14.47 14.77 15.64
CA SER A 113 -14.74 13.87 14.52
C SER A 113 -16.15 14.05 13.95
N PRO A 114 -16.32 14.28 12.64
CA PRO A 114 -17.65 14.32 12.01
C PRO A 114 -18.36 12.96 12.07
N VAL A 115 -19.65 12.94 12.43
CA VAL A 115 -20.46 11.72 12.61
C VAL A 115 -20.79 11.00 11.29
N ASP A 116 -20.80 11.71 10.16
CA ASP A 116 -21.19 11.17 8.85
C ASP A 116 -19.99 11.02 7.90
N GLY A 117 -19.76 9.78 7.46
CA GLY A 117 -18.75 9.45 6.46
C GLY A 117 -19.19 9.82 5.03
N PRO A 118 -18.27 10.21 4.15
CA PRO A 118 -18.60 10.56 2.76
C PRO A 118 -18.99 9.32 1.94
N TRP A 119 -19.91 9.52 0.99
CA TRP A 119 -20.41 8.49 0.07
C TRP A 119 -19.41 8.05 -1.01
N THR A 120 -18.23 8.67 -1.07
CA THR A 120 -17.18 8.41 -2.07
C THR A 120 -15.81 8.35 -1.41
N GLU A 121 -14.96 7.40 -1.82
CA GLU A 121 -13.60 7.17 -1.28
C GLU A 121 -12.66 8.38 -1.37
N ALA A 122 -12.93 9.30 -2.30
CA ALA A 122 -12.11 10.49 -2.49
C ALA A 122 -12.46 11.56 -1.45
N LEU A 123 -11.69 11.58 -0.36
CA LEU A 123 -11.68 12.69 0.58
C LEU A 123 -11.09 13.94 -0.09
N SER A 124 -11.86 15.02 -0.14
CA SER A 124 -11.34 16.32 -0.60
C SER A 124 -10.33 16.86 0.41
N PRO A 125 -9.21 17.48 -0.03
CA PRO A 125 -8.25 18.10 0.88
C PRO A 125 -8.89 19.16 1.80
N ALA A 126 -8.30 19.36 2.97
CA ALA A 126 -8.70 20.44 3.88
C ALA A 126 -8.43 21.81 3.23
N HIS A 127 -9.48 22.61 3.00
CA HIS A 127 -9.37 23.90 2.32
C HIS A 127 -9.21 25.10 3.26
N LYS A 128 -9.41 24.94 4.58
CA LYS A 128 -9.30 26.03 5.57
C LYS A 128 -8.38 25.63 6.72
N LYS A 129 -7.74 26.62 7.34
CA LYS A 129 -6.96 26.41 8.56
C LYS A 129 -7.92 26.02 9.69
N GLY A 130 -7.78 24.82 10.25
CA GLY A 130 -8.67 24.26 11.28
C GLY A 130 -9.78 23.32 10.79
N THR A 131 -9.86 22.98 9.49
CA THR A 131 -10.86 22.00 9.01
C THR A 131 -10.48 20.53 9.21
N CYS A 132 -9.22 20.23 9.54
CA CYS A 132 -8.78 18.94 10.07
C CYS A 132 -7.63 19.22 11.06
N LEU A 133 -7.79 18.91 12.34
CA LEU A 133 -6.76 19.07 13.37
C LEU A 133 -6.09 17.74 13.75
N LEU A 134 -5.95 16.82 12.79
CA LEU A 134 -5.17 15.61 13.03
C LEU A 134 -3.78 15.77 12.40
N TYR A 135 -2.76 15.59 13.25
CA TYR A 135 -1.31 15.77 13.03
C TYR A 135 -0.74 17.17 13.30
N GLY A 136 -0.72 17.53 14.59
CA GLY A 136 0.15 18.57 15.13
C GLY A 136 0.76 18.17 16.48
N GLY A 137 1.79 17.32 16.45
CA GLY A 137 2.78 17.26 17.53
C GLY A 137 2.65 16.11 18.52
N ILE A 138 3.31 14.98 18.21
CA ILE A 138 3.98 14.15 19.22
C ILE A 138 5.36 13.80 18.61
N MET A 139 6.39 14.54 19.03
CA MET A 139 7.78 14.06 19.06
C MET A 139 8.10 13.71 20.51
#